data_AF-A0A133Y2G2-F1
#
_entry.id   AF-A0A133Y2G2-F1
#
_cell.length_a   1.000
_cell.length_b   1.000
_cell.length_c   1.000
_cell.angle_alpha   90.00
_cell.angle_beta   90.00
_cell.angle_gamma   90.00
#
_symmetry.space_group_name_H-M   'P 1'
#
loop_
_entity.id
_entity.type
_entity.pdbx_description
1 polymer ?
#
loop_
_entity_poly.entity_id
_entity_poly.type
_entity_poly.pdbx_seq_one_letter_code
_entity_poly.pdbx_strand_id
1 'polypeptide(L)'
;MRRILVSLSTFFVLTLTTTVLAQEKKQEVETNKFTVVKENPISSIKDQANSGTCWAYSTNAFFESELLRMGKPEIDLSEMFIVNHSYRDKGVKYVRLSGDLNYAQGGSFGDCLYVLKHYGMVPQEVMPGLNYGTEKNAHNELEAVTKSIIKAVVKNPNKSKLSTAWKKAFFGAIDAYLGELPTNFTYKGVSYTPQSFAKMLGLNADDYVSLTSYTHHPFYTQFALEISDNWRWGTSYNLPIEELMQVMHYAVDKGYTIAWGTDVSEVGFNRDGIGVLADIKAIETAGSDQERWIGASRAEKQAHIRAIINSPNCPEVKVTQEYRQEGYDNYTLTDDHGMLIYGMAKNQVGKPFFMVKNSWGESGAYKGIWYVSESFVAGKTMNIVVHKNAIPATIRKKLGIK
;
A
#
# COMPACT_ATOMS: atom_id res chain seq x y z
N MET A 1 -1.95 11.80 -104.23
CA MET A 1 -1.31 12.90 -103.48
C MET A 1 -1.93 12.95 -102.08
N ARG A 2 -1.05 12.90 -101.07
CA ARG A 2 -1.19 13.03 -99.61
C ARG A 2 -2.60 13.07 -98.98
N ARG A 3 -2.94 11.99 -98.26
CA ARG A 3 -3.92 11.97 -97.16
C ARG A 3 -3.21 12.49 -95.89
N ILE A 4 -3.74 13.54 -95.28
CA ILE A 4 -3.24 14.12 -94.02
C ILE A 4 -4.03 13.47 -92.88
N LEU A 5 -3.32 12.68 -92.06
CA LEU A 5 -3.81 12.18 -90.78
C LEU A 5 -3.71 13.30 -89.73
N VAL A 6 -4.82 13.63 -89.09
CA VAL A 6 -4.86 14.50 -87.92
C VAL A 6 -4.57 13.64 -86.69
N SER A 7 -3.39 13.83 -86.10
CA SER A 7 -2.99 13.23 -84.82
C SER A 7 -3.51 14.10 -83.68
N LEU A 8 -4.47 13.57 -82.91
CA LEU A 8 -4.91 14.17 -81.65
C LEU A 8 -3.88 13.79 -80.57
N SER A 9 -3.04 14.75 -80.19
CA SER A 9 -2.08 14.60 -79.09
C SER A 9 -2.75 15.01 -77.77
N THR A 10 -3.20 14.05 -76.99
CA THR A 10 -3.74 14.27 -75.64
C THR A 10 -2.59 14.51 -74.67
N PHE A 11 -2.40 15.77 -74.26
CA PHE A 11 -1.46 16.14 -73.19
C PHE A 11 -2.08 15.72 -71.84
N PHE A 12 -1.58 14.63 -71.26
CA PHE A 12 -1.94 14.22 -69.90
C PHE A 12 -1.08 15.01 -68.91
N VAL A 13 -1.64 16.11 -68.37
CA VAL A 13 -1.02 16.85 -67.27
C VAL A 13 -1.18 16.01 -66.01
N LEU A 14 -0.11 15.32 -65.61
CA LEU A 14 -0.03 14.59 -64.35
C LEU A 14 0.16 15.63 -63.22
N THR A 15 -0.95 16.11 -62.65
CA THR A 15 -0.91 16.86 -61.39
C THR A 15 -0.49 15.91 -60.27
N LEU A 16 0.79 15.97 -59.88
CA LEU A 16 1.27 15.38 -58.64
C LEU A 16 0.60 16.13 -57.48
N THR A 17 -0.49 15.59 -56.95
CA THR A 17 -1.03 16.00 -55.66
C THR A 17 -0.12 15.44 -54.58
N THR A 18 0.79 16.26 -54.07
CA THR A 18 1.47 15.96 -52.81
C THR A 18 0.43 15.99 -51.69
N THR A 19 -0.09 14.82 -51.35
CA THR A 19 -0.81 14.63 -50.08
C THR A 19 0.21 14.79 -48.96
N VAL A 20 0.38 16.03 -48.48
CA VAL A 20 0.98 16.28 -47.18
C VAL A 20 0.01 15.69 -46.16
N LEU A 21 0.23 14.44 -45.78
CA LEU A 21 -0.33 13.90 -44.55
C LEU A 21 0.27 14.76 -43.43
N ALA A 22 -0.51 15.73 -42.95
CA ALA A 22 -0.24 16.36 -41.68
C ALA A 22 -0.25 15.23 -40.64
N GLN A 23 0.94 14.75 -40.26
CA GLN A 23 1.09 14.03 -39.01
C GLN A 23 0.61 15.01 -37.94
N GLU A 24 -0.57 14.76 -37.36
CA GLU A 24 -0.92 15.35 -36.08
C GLU A 24 0.29 15.12 -35.17
N LYS A 25 0.98 16.21 -34.81
CA LYS A 25 1.98 16.17 -33.77
C LYS A 25 1.25 15.64 -32.54
N LYS A 26 1.47 14.35 -32.22
CA LYS A 26 1.09 13.78 -30.93
C LYS A 26 1.65 14.74 -29.89
N GLN A 27 0.79 15.52 -29.25
CA GLN A 27 1.19 16.45 -28.22
C GLN A 27 1.85 15.58 -27.15
N GLU A 28 3.18 15.66 -27.03
CA GLU A 28 3.91 14.98 -25.97
C GLU A 28 3.36 15.54 -24.66
N VAL A 29 2.56 14.73 -23.97
CA VAL A 29 2.07 15.09 -22.64
C VAL A 29 3.29 15.05 -21.74
N GLU A 30 3.68 16.22 -21.24
CA GLU A 30 4.76 16.32 -20.27
C GLU A 30 4.41 15.45 -19.06
N THR A 31 5.30 14.52 -18.70
CA THR A 31 5.13 13.65 -17.54
C THR A 31 5.85 14.22 -16.32
N ASN A 32 5.44 13.78 -15.13
CA ASN A 32 6.10 14.16 -13.88
C ASN A 32 7.60 13.83 -13.90
N LYS A 33 8.42 14.79 -13.46
CA LYS A 33 9.85 14.62 -13.18
C LYS A 33 10.10 15.01 -11.74
N PHE A 34 10.60 14.08 -10.93
CA PHE A 34 10.75 14.28 -9.49
C PHE A 34 12.18 14.67 -9.11
N THR A 35 12.27 15.61 -8.17
CA THR A 35 13.49 15.97 -7.46
C THR A 35 13.30 15.60 -6.00
N VAL A 36 14.17 14.72 -5.47
CA VAL A 36 14.17 14.36 -4.06
C VAL A 36 14.48 15.58 -3.20
N VAL A 37 13.66 15.83 -2.19
CA VAL A 37 13.87 16.88 -1.18
C VAL A 37 14.56 16.28 0.03
N LYS A 38 14.06 15.13 0.49
CA LYS A 38 14.60 14.37 1.63
C LYS A 38 14.22 12.91 1.47
N GLU A 39 15.14 12.00 1.71
CA GLU A 39 14.83 10.58 1.85
C GLU A 39 15.60 9.98 3.02
N ASN A 40 14.99 8.97 3.64
CA ASN A 40 15.55 8.23 4.76
C ASN A 40 15.91 6.81 4.30
N PRO A 41 16.91 6.15 4.91
CA PRO A 41 17.36 4.84 4.48
C PRO A 41 16.25 3.79 4.48
N ILE A 42 16.20 3.00 3.42
CA ILE A 42 15.29 1.85 3.26
C ILE A 42 16.09 0.62 2.82
N SER A 43 15.60 -0.56 3.17
CA SER A 43 16.09 -1.84 2.61
C SER A 43 15.61 -2.05 1.17
N SER A 44 16.09 -3.11 0.53
CA SER A 44 15.66 -3.54 -0.81
C SER A 44 14.14 -3.68 -1.00
N ILE A 45 13.66 -3.46 -2.22
CA ILE A 45 12.26 -3.67 -2.61
C ILE A 45 11.91 -5.15 -2.54
N LYS A 46 10.74 -5.46 -1.96
CA LYS A 46 10.22 -6.82 -1.82
C LYS A 46 8.98 -7.04 -2.71
N ASP A 47 8.61 -8.30 -2.89
CA ASP A 47 7.48 -8.70 -3.74
C ASP A 47 6.56 -9.67 -2.97
N GLN A 48 5.39 -9.19 -2.55
CA GLN A 48 4.36 -10.00 -1.90
C GLN A 48 3.67 -10.98 -2.86
N ALA A 49 3.90 -10.82 -4.17
CA ALA A 49 3.33 -11.63 -5.24
C ALA A 49 1.80 -11.80 -5.11
N ASN A 50 1.29 -13.02 -5.30
CA ASN A 50 -0.14 -13.31 -5.23
C ASN A 50 -0.58 -13.62 -3.79
N SER A 51 -0.41 -12.65 -2.91
CA SER A 51 -0.88 -12.72 -1.53
C SER A 51 -1.31 -11.36 -0.99
N GLY A 52 -2.35 -11.34 -0.15
CA GLY A 52 -2.85 -10.15 0.54
C GLY A 52 -2.05 -9.80 1.80
N THR A 53 -0.72 -9.78 1.71
CA THR A 53 0.19 -9.67 2.87
C THR A 53 0.96 -8.34 2.93
N CYS A 54 0.52 -7.31 2.20
CA CYS A 54 1.13 -5.99 2.17
C CYS A 54 1.35 -5.40 3.57
N TRP A 55 0.43 -5.64 4.51
CA TRP A 55 0.52 -5.22 5.91
C TRP A 55 1.78 -5.77 6.62
N ALA A 56 2.21 -6.99 6.31
CA ALA A 56 3.45 -7.58 6.85
C ALA A 56 4.69 -7.03 6.14
N TYR A 57 4.68 -6.97 4.80
CA TYR A 57 5.81 -6.45 4.01
C TYR A 57 6.12 -4.97 4.32
N SER A 58 5.08 -4.14 4.39
CA SER A 58 5.24 -2.72 4.71
C SER A 58 5.70 -2.50 6.15
N THR A 59 5.22 -3.29 7.11
CA THR A 59 5.69 -3.15 8.49
C THR A 59 7.11 -3.69 8.68
N ASN A 60 7.49 -4.79 8.01
CA ASN A 60 8.88 -5.23 7.99
C ASN A 60 9.78 -4.18 7.34
N ALA A 61 9.40 -3.60 6.20
CA ALA A 61 10.15 -2.51 5.59
C ALA A 61 10.29 -1.30 6.54
N PHE A 62 9.27 -1.01 7.34
CA PHE A 62 9.32 -0.01 8.41
C PHE A 62 10.31 -0.40 9.52
N PHE A 63 10.24 -1.62 10.05
CA PHE A 63 11.18 -2.10 11.07
C PHE A 63 12.62 -2.14 10.57
N GLU A 64 12.86 -2.58 9.33
CA GLU A 64 14.18 -2.58 8.70
C GLU A 64 14.73 -1.16 8.56
N SER A 65 13.87 -0.19 8.20
CA SER A 65 14.26 1.23 8.17
C SER A 65 14.55 1.78 9.57
N GLU A 66 13.81 1.33 10.59
CA GLU A 66 14.11 1.66 12.00
C GLU A 66 15.47 1.10 12.45
N LEU A 67 15.82 -0.13 12.04
CA LEU A 67 17.14 -0.71 12.29
C LEU A 67 18.24 0.14 11.65
N LEU A 68 18.08 0.53 10.38
CA LEU A 68 19.01 1.41 9.69
C LEU A 68 19.15 2.77 10.40
N ARG A 69 18.04 3.38 10.82
CA ARG A 69 18.01 4.63 11.60
C ARG A 69 18.76 4.50 12.93
N MET A 70 18.67 3.33 13.57
CA MET A 70 19.37 3.01 14.83
C MET A 70 20.85 2.63 14.63
N GLY A 71 21.39 2.70 13.41
CA GLY A 71 22.76 2.33 13.09
C GLY A 71 23.02 0.82 13.12
N LYS A 72 21.98 0.01 13.04
CA LYS A 72 22.08 -1.45 12.92
C LYS A 72 22.33 -1.84 11.46
N PRO A 73 22.95 -3.01 11.19
CA PRO A 73 23.11 -3.49 9.83
C PRO A 73 21.75 -3.78 9.18
N GLU A 74 21.71 -3.73 7.85
CA GLU A 74 20.55 -4.20 7.08
C GLU A 74 20.31 -5.69 7.36
N ILE A 75 19.04 -6.02 7.63
CA ILE A 75 18.56 -7.37 7.90
C ILE A 75 17.27 -7.54 7.12
N ASP A 76 17.12 -8.71 6.49
CA ASP A 76 15.88 -9.12 5.82
C ASP A 76 15.02 -9.92 6.80
N LEU A 77 13.86 -9.38 7.17
CA LEU A 77 12.98 -9.96 8.19
C LEU A 77 11.90 -10.84 7.55
N SER A 78 11.56 -11.96 8.19
CA SER A 78 10.54 -12.86 7.63
C SER A 78 9.14 -12.29 7.77
N GLU A 79 8.48 -11.95 6.66
CA GLU A 79 7.05 -11.65 6.68
C GLU A 79 6.23 -12.88 7.06
N MET A 80 6.67 -14.07 6.62
CA MET A 80 5.91 -15.31 6.79
C MET A 80 5.84 -15.77 8.24
N PHE A 81 6.80 -15.37 9.08
CA PHE A 81 6.70 -15.51 10.53
C PHE A 81 5.53 -14.71 11.12
N ILE A 82 5.38 -13.46 10.69
CA ILE A 82 4.28 -12.57 11.11
C ILE A 82 2.94 -13.08 10.59
N VAL A 83 2.88 -13.46 9.31
CA VAL A 83 1.68 -13.97 8.64
C VAL A 83 1.20 -15.27 9.29
N ASN A 84 2.10 -16.23 9.56
CA ASN A 84 1.75 -17.50 10.19
C ASN A 84 1.14 -17.27 11.59
N HIS A 85 1.81 -16.51 12.46
CA HIS A 85 1.27 -16.18 13.79
C HIS A 85 -0.09 -15.48 13.71
N SER A 86 -0.24 -14.53 12.80
CA SER A 86 -1.47 -13.74 12.67
C SER A 86 -2.63 -14.55 12.12
N TYR A 87 -2.41 -15.42 11.14
CA TYR A 87 -3.46 -16.32 10.62
C TYR A 87 -3.95 -17.30 11.68
N ARG A 88 -3.04 -17.84 12.49
CA ARG A 88 -3.39 -18.70 13.63
C ARG A 88 -4.28 -17.98 14.64
N ASP A 89 -3.85 -16.79 15.07
CA ASP A 89 -4.58 -16.00 16.05
C ASP A 89 -5.94 -15.51 15.50
N LYS A 90 -5.98 -15.07 14.23
CA LYS A 90 -7.20 -14.64 13.54
C LYS A 90 -8.21 -15.78 13.43
N GLY A 91 -7.76 -16.97 13.04
CA GLY A 91 -8.62 -18.15 12.96
C GLY A 91 -9.16 -18.58 14.32
N VAL A 92 -8.34 -18.47 15.38
CA VAL A 92 -8.82 -18.71 16.75
C VAL A 92 -9.86 -17.68 17.17
N LYS A 93 -9.66 -16.39 16.87
CA LYS A 93 -10.64 -15.34 17.19
C LYS A 93 -11.93 -15.49 16.38
N TYR A 94 -11.84 -15.87 15.10
CA TYR A 94 -13.00 -16.19 14.25
C TYR A 94 -13.89 -17.26 14.89
N VAL A 95 -13.30 -18.36 15.38
CA VAL A 95 -14.06 -19.42 16.07
C VAL A 95 -14.67 -18.91 17.39
N ARG A 96 -13.96 -18.07 18.14
CA ARG A 96 -14.49 -17.47 19.39
C ARG A 96 -15.67 -16.55 19.15
N LEU A 97 -15.68 -15.85 18.02
CA LEU A 97 -16.77 -14.97 17.60
C LEU A 97 -17.81 -15.72 16.77
N SER A 98 -17.87 -17.05 16.84
CA SER A 98 -18.86 -17.86 16.13
C SER A 98 -18.92 -17.61 14.62
N GLY A 99 -17.81 -17.19 14.01
CA GLY A 99 -17.71 -16.89 12.59
C GLY A 99 -18.00 -15.44 12.20
N ASP A 100 -18.37 -14.58 13.16
CA ASP A 100 -18.67 -13.16 12.93
C ASP A 100 -17.40 -12.29 12.98
N LEU A 101 -16.36 -12.72 12.25
CA LEU A 101 -15.12 -11.99 12.07
C LEU A 101 -14.66 -12.15 10.62
N ASN A 102 -14.00 -11.14 10.05
CA ASN A 102 -13.31 -11.33 8.79
C ASN A 102 -12.18 -12.35 8.93
N TYR A 103 -12.24 -13.44 8.16
CA TYR A 103 -11.11 -14.34 7.94
C TYR A 103 -10.73 -14.31 6.46
N ALA A 104 -9.69 -13.52 6.17
CA ALA A 104 -9.06 -13.31 4.88
C ALA A 104 -7.56 -13.02 5.09
N GLN A 105 -6.81 -12.92 4.00
CA GLN A 105 -5.34 -12.75 4.00
C GLN A 105 -4.85 -11.41 4.57
N GLY A 106 -5.69 -10.37 4.50
CA GLY A 106 -5.36 -9.02 4.97
C GLY A 106 -5.06 -8.96 6.46
N GLY A 107 -4.64 -7.80 6.94
CA GLY A 107 -4.17 -7.59 8.31
C GLY A 107 -3.75 -6.14 8.51
N SER A 108 -3.21 -5.85 9.69
CA SER A 108 -2.87 -4.47 10.07
C SER A 108 -1.44 -4.34 10.58
N PHE A 109 -0.93 -3.10 10.63
CA PHE A 109 0.34 -2.82 11.32
C PHE A 109 0.28 -3.25 12.80
N GLY A 110 -0.90 -3.20 13.42
CA GLY A 110 -1.15 -3.68 14.78
C GLY A 110 -0.89 -5.18 14.93
N ASP A 111 -1.12 -5.98 13.89
CA ASP A 111 -0.78 -7.42 13.89
C ASP A 111 0.72 -7.63 13.99
N CYS A 112 1.49 -6.88 13.21
CA CYS A 112 2.95 -6.94 13.20
C CYS A 112 3.55 -6.49 14.54
N LEU A 113 3.05 -5.39 15.11
CA LEU A 113 3.46 -4.92 16.43
C LEU A 113 3.11 -5.93 17.52
N TYR A 114 1.95 -6.58 17.44
CA TYR A 114 1.57 -7.65 18.36
C TYR A 114 2.51 -8.85 18.24
N VAL A 115 2.85 -9.27 17.02
CA VAL A 115 3.80 -10.37 16.78
C VAL A 115 5.18 -10.02 17.34
N LEU A 116 5.71 -8.83 17.04
CA LEU A 116 6.98 -8.36 17.60
C LEU A 116 6.98 -8.46 19.14
N LYS A 117 5.91 -7.98 19.79
CA LYS A 117 5.79 -7.97 21.25
C LYS A 117 5.69 -9.37 21.85
N HIS A 118 4.83 -10.22 21.29
CA HIS A 118 4.44 -11.47 21.94
C HIS A 118 5.18 -12.70 21.43
N TYR A 119 5.63 -12.67 20.18
CA TYR A 119 6.25 -13.82 19.51
C TYR A 119 7.69 -13.54 19.05
N GLY A 120 8.10 -12.28 18.89
CA GLY A 120 9.44 -11.90 18.46
C GLY A 120 9.56 -11.74 16.95
N MET A 121 10.75 -12.00 16.40
CA MET A 121 11.03 -11.92 14.97
C MET A 121 12.08 -12.95 14.55
N VAL A 122 12.14 -13.26 13.26
CA VAL A 122 13.18 -14.12 12.66
C VAL A 122 13.65 -13.52 11.33
N PRO A 123 14.90 -13.78 10.91
CA PRO A 123 15.36 -13.38 9.58
C PRO A 123 14.69 -14.22 8.49
N GLN A 124 14.59 -13.67 7.27
CA GLN A 124 13.92 -14.30 6.13
C GLN A 124 14.48 -15.71 5.83
N GLU A 125 15.78 -15.92 5.99
CA GLU A 125 16.46 -17.22 5.79
C GLU A 125 15.98 -18.34 6.74
N VAL A 126 15.37 -17.99 7.88
CA VAL A 126 14.86 -18.96 8.86
C VAL A 126 13.43 -19.40 8.55
N MET A 127 12.61 -18.53 7.96
CA MET A 127 11.22 -18.84 7.63
C MET A 127 10.80 -18.16 6.32
N PRO A 128 11.16 -18.72 5.15
CA PRO A 128 10.81 -18.13 3.86
C PRO A 128 9.32 -18.28 3.51
N GLY A 129 8.65 -19.29 4.08
CA GLY A 129 7.21 -19.53 3.94
C GLY A 129 6.72 -20.02 2.57
N LEU A 130 7.58 -20.70 1.80
CA LEU A 130 7.28 -21.22 0.45
C LEU A 130 7.15 -22.75 0.41
N ASN A 131 6.50 -23.38 1.40
CA ASN A 131 6.47 -24.85 1.54
C ASN A 131 5.40 -25.55 0.68
N TYR A 132 4.99 -24.94 -0.43
CA TYR A 132 3.91 -25.44 -1.32
C TYR A 132 4.34 -25.47 -2.80
N GLY A 133 5.65 -25.58 -3.06
CA GLY A 133 6.18 -25.86 -4.39
C GLY A 133 6.18 -24.69 -5.37
N THR A 134 6.16 -23.45 -4.87
CA THR A 134 6.26 -22.23 -5.67
C THR A 134 7.47 -21.40 -5.26
N GLU A 135 7.94 -20.54 -6.16
CA GLU A 135 9.06 -19.62 -5.91
C GLU A 135 8.61 -18.25 -5.37
N LYS A 136 7.30 -17.98 -5.43
CA LYS A 136 6.67 -16.72 -5.03
C LYS A 136 5.38 -16.99 -4.28
N ASN A 137 5.03 -16.09 -3.37
CA ASN A 137 3.83 -16.26 -2.55
C ASN A 137 2.55 -16.39 -3.37
N ALA A 138 1.75 -17.42 -3.05
CA ALA A 138 0.46 -17.70 -3.67
C ALA A 138 -0.54 -18.23 -2.62
N HIS A 139 -1.24 -17.33 -1.93
CA HIS A 139 -1.96 -17.67 -0.69
C HIS A 139 -3.46 -17.99 -0.87
N ASN A 140 -3.98 -17.95 -2.10
CA ASN A 140 -5.41 -18.18 -2.33
C ASN A 140 -5.87 -19.59 -1.92
N GLU A 141 -5.06 -20.61 -2.19
CA GLU A 141 -5.35 -21.98 -1.74
C GLU A 141 -5.25 -22.11 -0.22
N LEU A 142 -4.18 -21.57 0.38
CA LEU A 142 -3.99 -21.53 1.83
C LEU A 142 -5.20 -20.89 2.53
N GLU A 143 -5.67 -19.74 2.06
CA GLU A 143 -6.87 -19.09 2.61
C GLU A 143 -8.10 -19.99 2.49
N ALA A 144 -8.38 -20.52 1.30
CA ALA A 144 -9.56 -21.35 1.06
C ALA A 144 -9.59 -22.60 1.94
N VAL A 145 -8.47 -23.30 2.07
CA VAL A 145 -8.33 -24.51 2.90
C VAL A 145 -8.51 -24.15 4.38
N THR A 146 -7.77 -23.16 4.87
CA THR A 146 -7.79 -22.81 6.30
C THR A 146 -9.14 -22.21 6.73
N LYS A 147 -9.78 -21.40 5.87
CA LYS A 147 -11.14 -20.89 6.07
C LYS A 147 -12.19 -22.00 6.12
N SER A 148 -12.04 -23.03 5.27
CA SER A 148 -12.94 -24.19 5.27
C SER A 148 -12.86 -24.97 6.57
N ILE A 149 -11.66 -25.16 7.12
CA ILE A 149 -11.45 -25.81 8.42
C ILE A 149 -12.19 -25.06 9.53
N ILE A 150 -11.94 -23.76 9.70
CA ILE A 150 -12.56 -22.99 10.81
C ILE A 150 -14.07 -22.81 10.62
N LYS A 151 -14.58 -22.72 9.37
CA LYS A 151 -16.02 -22.74 9.10
C LYS A 151 -16.67 -24.05 9.53
N ALA A 152 -16.04 -25.19 9.28
CA ALA A 152 -16.53 -26.48 9.74
C ALA A 152 -16.52 -26.59 11.27
N VAL A 153 -15.51 -26.02 11.93
CA VAL A 153 -15.44 -25.93 13.39
C VAL A 153 -16.59 -25.11 13.95
N VAL A 154 -16.84 -23.91 13.42
CA VAL A 154 -17.96 -23.04 13.82
C VAL A 154 -19.31 -23.70 13.58
N LYS A 155 -19.50 -24.36 12.42
CA LYS A 155 -20.72 -25.13 12.11
C LYS A 155 -21.01 -26.20 13.15
N ASN A 156 -19.98 -26.72 13.81
CA ASN A 156 -20.07 -27.71 14.89
C ASN A 156 -21.06 -28.85 14.56
N PRO A 157 -20.77 -29.66 13.53
CA PRO A 157 -21.70 -30.68 13.03
C PRO A 157 -22.06 -31.74 14.08
N ASN A 158 -21.17 -31.97 15.06
CA ASN A 158 -21.42 -32.87 16.18
C ASN A 158 -22.40 -32.30 17.23
N LYS A 159 -22.85 -31.04 17.07
CA LYS A 159 -23.79 -30.34 17.96
C LYS A 159 -23.45 -30.49 19.45
N SER A 160 -22.16 -30.45 19.77
CA SER A 160 -21.62 -30.73 21.10
C SER A 160 -20.42 -29.85 21.38
N LYS A 161 -19.67 -30.10 22.47
CA LYS A 161 -18.43 -29.35 22.73
C LYS A 161 -17.49 -29.46 21.52
N LEU A 162 -16.81 -28.36 21.18
CA LEU A 162 -15.81 -28.39 20.12
C LEU A 162 -14.71 -29.41 20.45
N SER A 163 -14.26 -30.14 19.43
CA SER A 163 -13.17 -31.11 19.58
C SER A 163 -11.88 -30.43 20.06
N THR A 164 -11.07 -31.11 20.86
CA THR A 164 -9.73 -30.60 21.22
C THR A 164 -8.75 -30.62 20.04
N ALA A 165 -9.07 -31.34 18.97
CA ALA A 165 -8.17 -31.53 17.83
C ALA A 165 -8.17 -30.36 16.83
N TRP A 166 -9.20 -29.51 16.81
CA TRP A 166 -9.40 -28.57 15.69
C TRP A 166 -8.24 -27.57 15.54
N LYS A 167 -7.65 -27.10 16.65
CA LYS A 167 -6.50 -26.19 16.61
C LYS A 167 -5.30 -26.84 15.96
N LYS A 168 -4.99 -28.09 16.32
CA LYS A 168 -3.88 -28.85 15.74
C LYS A 168 -4.09 -29.05 14.24
N ALA A 169 -5.31 -29.38 13.81
CA ALA A 169 -5.64 -29.54 12.39
C ALA A 169 -5.49 -28.22 11.62
N PHE A 170 -6.03 -27.12 12.17
CA PHE A 170 -5.95 -25.80 11.57
C PHE A 170 -4.52 -25.26 11.49
N PHE A 171 -3.74 -25.37 12.58
CA PHE A 171 -2.35 -24.93 12.60
C PHE A 171 -1.47 -25.81 11.71
N GLY A 172 -1.69 -27.12 11.70
CA GLY A 172 -0.98 -28.04 10.80
C GLY A 172 -1.26 -27.75 9.33
N ALA A 173 -2.48 -27.31 8.99
CA ALA A 173 -2.77 -26.83 7.64
C ALA A 173 -1.96 -25.56 7.31
N ILE A 174 -1.89 -24.57 8.21
CA ILE A 174 -1.05 -23.38 7.99
C ILE A 174 0.43 -23.75 7.83
N ASP A 175 0.94 -24.65 8.67
CA ASP A 175 2.34 -25.09 8.66
C ASP A 175 2.71 -25.84 7.39
N ALA A 176 1.77 -26.59 6.81
CA ALA A 176 1.99 -27.27 5.53
C ALA A 176 2.31 -26.27 4.40
N TYR A 177 1.81 -25.03 4.45
CA TYR A 177 2.11 -24.01 3.44
C TYR A 177 3.25 -23.08 3.89
N LEU A 178 3.18 -22.55 5.11
CA LEU A 178 4.10 -21.49 5.56
C LEU A 178 5.32 -22.02 6.34
N GLY A 179 5.37 -23.32 6.62
CA GLY A 179 6.39 -23.93 7.46
C GLY A 179 6.08 -23.82 8.95
N GLU A 180 6.69 -24.69 9.74
CA GLU A 180 6.54 -24.67 11.20
C GLU A 180 7.21 -23.44 11.81
N LEU A 181 6.59 -22.90 12.86
CA LEU A 181 7.15 -21.74 13.58
C LEU A 181 8.45 -22.13 14.30
N PRO A 182 9.57 -21.44 14.02
CA PRO A 182 10.85 -21.75 14.65
C PRO A 182 10.82 -21.42 16.15
N THR A 183 11.27 -22.35 16.98
CA THR A 183 11.45 -22.11 18.43
C THR A 183 12.87 -21.67 18.77
N ASN A 184 13.85 -22.17 18.00
CA ASN A 184 15.26 -21.80 18.07
C ASN A 184 15.85 -21.84 16.65
N PHE A 185 16.85 -21.00 16.39
CA PHE A 185 17.60 -20.96 15.13
C PHE A 185 18.99 -20.38 15.36
N THR A 186 19.91 -20.63 14.42
CA THR A 186 21.24 -20.01 14.44
C THR A 186 21.28 -18.89 13.42
N TYR A 187 21.73 -17.70 13.83
CA TYR A 187 21.98 -16.57 12.95
C TYR A 187 23.39 -16.05 13.17
N LYS A 188 24.22 -16.03 12.10
CA LYS A 188 25.63 -15.63 12.15
C LYS A 188 26.43 -16.32 13.27
N GLY A 189 26.21 -17.62 13.45
CA GLY A 189 26.92 -18.45 14.43
C GLY A 189 26.42 -18.34 15.88
N VAL A 190 25.37 -17.55 16.15
CA VAL A 190 24.76 -17.42 17.49
C VAL A 190 23.36 -18.01 17.50
N SER A 191 23.04 -18.77 18.55
CA SER A 191 21.71 -19.36 18.74
C SER A 191 20.74 -18.33 19.33
N TYR A 192 19.54 -18.26 18.75
CA TYR A 192 18.47 -17.36 19.16
C TYR A 192 17.13 -18.10 19.24
N THR A 193 16.29 -17.69 20.18
CA THR A 193 14.82 -17.76 20.03
C THR A 193 14.32 -16.51 19.29
N PRO A 194 13.12 -16.53 18.68
CA PRO A 194 12.56 -15.34 18.02
C PRO A 194 12.50 -14.09 18.93
N GLN A 195 12.18 -14.28 20.22
CA GLN A 195 12.17 -13.19 21.20
C GLN A 195 13.56 -12.64 21.50
N SER A 196 14.56 -13.52 21.67
CA SER A 196 15.94 -13.06 21.89
C SER A 196 16.53 -12.38 20.66
N PHE A 197 16.12 -12.77 19.45
CA PHE A 197 16.50 -12.10 18.21
C PHE A 197 15.91 -10.70 18.11
N ALA A 198 14.60 -10.54 18.35
CA ALA A 198 13.96 -9.22 18.43
C ALA A 198 14.64 -8.29 19.46
N LYS A 199 15.02 -8.84 20.62
CA LYS A 199 15.79 -8.09 21.63
C LYS A 199 17.18 -7.69 21.15
N MET A 200 17.88 -8.56 20.41
CA MET A 200 19.19 -8.25 19.81
C MET A 200 19.10 -7.12 18.78
N LEU A 201 18.03 -7.11 17.99
CA LEU A 201 17.71 -6.04 17.05
C LEU A 201 17.49 -4.69 17.78
N GLY A 202 16.97 -4.74 19.00
CA GLY A 202 16.65 -3.55 19.81
C GLY A 202 15.29 -2.95 19.47
N LEU A 203 14.44 -3.69 18.76
CA LEU A 203 13.07 -3.28 18.46
C LEU A 203 12.17 -3.54 19.65
N ASN A 204 11.33 -2.57 19.99
CA ASN A 204 10.32 -2.69 21.02
C ASN A 204 8.99 -2.18 20.48
N ALA A 205 7.98 -3.06 20.45
CA ALA A 205 6.65 -2.72 19.95
C ALA A 205 6.04 -1.50 20.68
N ASP A 206 6.37 -1.29 21.95
CA ASP A 206 5.85 -0.19 22.76
C ASP A 206 6.43 1.18 22.38
N ASP A 207 7.45 1.24 21.51
CA ASP A 207 8.00 2.50 21.00
C ASP A 207 7.21 3.06 19.82
N TYR A 208 6.26 2.28 19.28
CA TYR A 208 5.47 2.62 18.11
C TYR A 208 4.02 2.91 18.48
N VAL A 209 3.38 3.81 17.74
CA VAL A 209 1.97 4.15 17.92
C VAL A 209 1.27 4.27 16.57
N SER A 210 0.00 3.86 16.54
CA SER A 210 -0.89 4.08 15.39
C SER A 210 -1.60 5.42 15.52
N LEU A 211 -1.64 6.20 14.43
CA LEU A 211 -2.35 7.48 14.35
C LEU A 211 -3.37 7.43 13.20
N THR A 212 -4.51 8.08 13.39
CA THR A 212 -5.56 8.25 12.37
C THR A 212 -6.22 9.64 12.51
N SER A 213 -7.21 9.94 11.68
CA SER A 213 -7.91 11.23 11.67
C SER A 213 -9.36 11.09 11.20
N TYR A 214 -10.31 11.08 12.13
CA TYR A 214 -11.75 11.00 11.85
C TYR A 214 -12.58 11.75 12.88
N THR A 215 -13.81 12.12 12.53
CA THR A 215 -14.69 12.96 13.38
C THR A 215 -15.81 12.19 14.06
N HIS A 216 -16.04 10.92 13.72
CA HIS A 216 -17.01 10.06 14.40
C HIS A 216 -16.52 9.60 15.80
N HIS A 217 -15.26 9.87 16.16
CA HIS A 217 -14.71 9.78 17.51
C HIS A 217 -14.04 11.11 17.90
N PRO A 218 -13.98 11.49 19.19
CA PRO A 218 -13.31 12.72 19.60
C PRO A 218 -11.82 12.72 19.27
N PHE A 219 -11.30 13.87 18.84
CA PHE A 219 -9.85 14.05 18.67
C PHE A 219 -9.11 13.88 20.01
N TYR A 220 -7.83 13.50 19.90
CA TYR A 220 -6.91 13.25 21.02
C TYR A 220 -7.30 12.09 21.93
N THR A 221 -8.24 11.25 21.49
CA THR A 221 -8.59 9.99 22.13
C THR A 221 -8.07 8.81 21.30
N GLN A 222 -8.29 7.60 21.80
CA GLN A 222 -7.96 6.37 21.10
C GLN A 222 -9.24 5.60 20.79
N PHE A 223 -9.33 5.05 19.59
CA PHE A 223 -10.39 4.12 19.20
C PHE A 223 -9.83 3.05 18.26
N ALA A 224 -10.52 1.92 18.18
CA ALA A 224 -10.18 0.87 17.23
C ALA A 224 -10.84 1.20 15.90
N LEU A 225 -10.02 1.50 14.87
CA LEU A 225 -10.52 1.81 13.53
C LEU A 225 -11.40 0.65 13.03
N GLU A 226 -12.63 0.95 12.66
CA GLU A 226 -13.68 -0.02 12.34
C GLU A 226 -13.53 -0.53 10.90
N ILE A 227 -12.49 -1.33 10.69
CA ILE A 227 -12.17 -2.00 9.42
C ILE A 227 -12.03 -3.50 9.63
N SER A 228 -12.35 -4.27 8.58
CA SER A 228 -12.33 -5.74 8.60
C SER A 228 -10.98 -6.31 9.02
N ASP A 229 -9.87 -5.66 8.66
CA ASP A 229 -8.51 -6.11 8.97
C ASP A 229 -7.97 -5.60 10.31
N ASN A 230 -8.68 -4.72 11.02
CA ASN A 230 -8.41 -4.46 12.44
C ASN A 230 -9.12 -5.48 13.34
N TRP A 231 -8.98 -6.76 12.99
CA TRP A 231 -9.63 -7.87 13.67
C TRP A 231 -9.12 -8.06 15.11
N ARG A 232 -7.94 -7.53 15.47
CA ARG A 232 -7.45 -7.48 16.86
C ARG A 232 -8.09 -6.37 17.69
N TRP A 233 -8.77 -5.42 17.05
CA TRP A 233 -9.30 -4.19 17.66
C TRP A 233 -8.19 -3.35 18.31
N GLY A 234 -7.05 -3.25 17.61
CA GLY A 234 -5.95 -2.37 18.00
C GLY A 234 -6.39 -0.91 17.87
N THR A 235 -5.96 -0.08 18.82
CA THR A 235 -6.35 1.34 18.86
C THR A 235 -5.39 2.22 18.09
N SER A 236 -5.94 3.30 17.53
CA SER A 236 -5.18 4.41 16.95
C SER A 236 -5.51 5.69 17.70
N TYR A 237 -4.52 6.56 17.91
CA TYR A 237 -4.76 7.91 18.39
C TYR A 237 -5.38 8.75 17.28
N ASN A 238 -6.41 9.51 17.61
CA ASN A 238 -7.13 10.33 16.66
C ASN A 238 -6.62 11.77 16.65
N LEU A 239 -6.31 12.33 15.49
CA LEU A 239 -5.83 13.71 15.30
C LEU A 239 -6.70 14.45 14.27
N PRO A 240 -6.79 15.79 14.34
CA PRO A 240 -7.22 16.58 13.19
C PRO A 240 -6.29 16.32 11.99
N ILE A 241 -6.83 16.32 10.77
CA ILE A 241 -6.09 15.98 9.54
C ILE A 241 -4.82 16.80 9.35
N GLU A 242 -4.86 18.10 9.66
CA GLU A 242 -3.69 18.98 9.59
C GLU A 242 -2.56 18.54 10.53
N GLU A 243 -2.89 18.07 11.73
CA GLU A 243 -1.91 17.57 12.69
C GLU A 243 -1.40 16.17 12.30
N LEU A 244 -2.23 15.34 11.68
CA LEU A 244 -1.78 14.07 11.11
C LEU A 244 -0.74 14.32 10.00
N MET A 245 -1.03 15.21 9.05
CA MET A 245 -0.08 15.59 7.99
C MET A 245 1.19 16.23 8.57
N GLN A 246 1.07 17.08 9.59
CA GLN A 246 2.21 17.66 10.30
C GLN A 246 3.12 16.58 10.91
N VAL A 247 2.55 15.52 11.50
CA VAL A 247 3.34 14.38 11.99
C VAL A 247 4.10 13.71 10.85
N MET A 248 3.45 13.47 9.71
CA MET A 248 4.07 12.79 8.57
C MET A 248 5.27 13.58 8.01
N HIS A 249 5.12 14.89 7.82
CA HIS A 249 6.22 15.75 7.40
C HIS A 249 7.36 15.78 8.44
N TYR A 250 7.01 15.95 9.71
CA TYR A 250 8.00 15.99 10.79
C TYR A 250 8.78 14.68 10.92
N ALA A 251 8.12 13.53 10.79
CA ALA A 251 8.74 12.22 10.83
C ALA A 251 9.83 12.11 9.76
N VAL A 252 9.49 12.42 8.49
CA VAL A 252 10.44 12.35 7.38
C VAL A 252 11.60 13.34 7.56
N ASP A 253 11.32 14.58 7.97
CA ASP A 253 12.35 15.60 8.24
C ASP A 253 13.34 15.15 9.34
N LYS A 254 12.84 14.49 10.39
CA LYS A 254 13.64 13.99 11.52
C LYS A 254 14.28 12.63 11.31
N GLY A 255 14.27 12.11 10.09
CA GLY A 255 14.98 10.86 9.77
C GLY A 255 14.19 9.59 10.06
N TYR A 256 12.88 9.67 10.30
CA TYR A 256 12.00 8.53 10.50
C TYR A 256 11.25 8.19 9.20
N THR A 257 10.88 6.93 9.06
CA THR A 257 9.94 6.47 8.03
C THR A 257 8.56 6.24 8.65
N ILE A 258 7.55 5.92 7.84
CA ILE A 258 6.15 5.80 8.27
C ILE A 258 5.55 4.55 7.61
N ALA A 259 5.09 3.59 8.41
CA ALA A 259 4.20 2.55 7.90
C ALA A 259 2.84 3.19 7.59
N TRP A 260 2.42 3.13 6.34
CA TRP A 260 1.32 3.92 5.78
C TRP A 260 0.23 3.03 5.19
N GLY A 261 -0.94 3.02 5.83
CA GLY A 261 -2.13 2.30 5.38
C GLY A 261 -3.02 3.27 4.61
N THR A 262 -3.51 2.86 3.45
CA THR A 262 -4.26 3.74 2.54
C THR A 262 -5.21 2.95 1.65
N ASP A 263 -6.22 3.64 1.14
CA ASP A 263 -6.97 3.20 -0.03
C ASP A 263 -6.13 3.50 -1.30
N VAL A 264 -6.00 2.52 -2.19
CA VAL A 264 -5.32 2.67 -3.50
C VAL A 264 -6.25 2.43 -4.69
N SER A 265 -7.55 2.28 -4.45
CA SER A 265 -8.58 2.03 -5.47
C SER A 265 -9.00 3.27 -6.25
N GLU A 266 -8.19 4.32 -6.20
CA GLU A 266 -8.37 5.58 -6.91
C GLU A 266 -7.79 5.53 -8.33
N VAL A 267 -8.46 6.20 -9.28
CA VAL A 267 -8.00 6.27 -10.68
C VAL A 267 -6.61 6.90 -10.79
N GLY A 268 -6.27 7.80 -9.86
CA GLY A 268 -4.97 8.47 -9.81
C GLY A 268 -3.86 7.69 -9.10
N PHE A 269 -4.13 6.49 -8.56
CA PHE A 269 -3.10 5.56 -8.11
C PHE A 269 -2.85 4.51 -9.19
N ASN A 270 -1.68 4.52 -9.83
CA ASN A 270 -1.45 3.74 -11.04
C ASN A 270 -0.09 3.02 -11.07
N ARG A 271 0.10 2.15 -12.08
CA ARG A 271 1.32 1.37 -12.28
C ARG A 271 2.50 2.16 -12.85
N ASP A 272 2.31 3.43 -13.18
CA ASP A 272 3.41 4.33 -13.56
C ASP A 272 4.19 4.83 -12.33
N GLY A 273 3.77 4.42 -11.12
CA GLY A 273 4.43 4.80 -9.87
C GLY A 273 3.97 6.16 -9.36
N ILE A 274 2.73 6.55 -9.67
CA ILE A 274 2.12 7.84 -9.29
C ILE A 274 0.87 7.60 -8.44
N GLY A 275 0.68 8.43 -7.42
CA GLY A 275 -0.56 8.55 -6.65
C GLY A 275 -1.01 10.01 -6.55
N VAL A 276 -2.05 10.40 -7.28
CA VAL A 276 -2.66 11.75 -7.21
C VAL A 276 -4.15 11.63 -6.95
N LEU A 277 -4.71 12.51 -6.11
CA LEU A 277 -6.14 12.56 -5.84
C LEU A 277 -6.81 13.48 -6.87
N ALA A 278 -6.84 13.01 -8.11
CA ALA A 278 -7.27 13.78 -9.26
C ALA A 278 -8.73 14.27 -9.12
N ASP A 279 -8.96 15.55 -9.35
CA ASP A 279 -10.32 16.10 -9.46
C ASP A 279 -10.86 15.82 -10.87
N ILE A 280 -11.48 14.64 -11.02
CA ILE A 280 -12.03 14.19 -12.30
C ILE A 280 -13.06 15.19 -12.86
N LYS A 281 -13.86 15.84 -11.99
CA LYS A 281 -14.85 16.83 -12.45
C LYS A 281 -14.16 18.07 -13.00
N ALA A 282 -13.10 18.56 -12.35
CA ALA A 282 -12.31 19.68 -12.87
C ALA A 282 -11.62 19.32 -14.20
N ILE A 283 -11.11 18.08 -14.33
CA ILE A 283 -10.54 17.58 -15.59
C ILE A 283 -11.57 17.58 -16.72
N GLU A 284 -12.78 17.09 -16.45
CA GLU A 284 -13.84 16.99 -17.46
C GLU A 284 -14.44 18.35 -17.86
N THR A 285 -14.32 19.37 -17.00
CA THR A 285 -14.93 20.70 -17.22
C THR A 285 -13.92 21.77 -17.67
N ALA A 286 -12.64 21.43 -17.82
CA ALA A 286 -11.63 22.35 -18.33
C ALA A 286 -11.95 22.79 -19.77
N GLY A 287 -12.06 24.10 -20.01
CA GLY A 287 -12.69 24.68 -21.20
C GLY A 287 -12.13 24.26 -22.57
N SER A 288 -10.84 23.92 -22.67
CA SER A 288 -10.25 23.39 -23.93
C SER A 288 -10.49 21.90 -24.15
N ASP A 289 -10.81 21.16 -23.08
CA ASP A 289 -11.06 19.71 -23.15
C ASP A 289 -12.55 19.41 -23.27
N GLN A 290 -13.45 20.39 -22.98
CA GLN A 290 -14.89 20.25 -23.16
C GLN A 290 -15.29 19.87 -24.59
N GLU A 291 -14.65 20.48 -25.59
CA GLU A 291 -14.83 20.15 -27.00
C GLU A 291 -14.30 18.75 -27.34
N ARG A 292 -13.27 18.26 -26.63
CA ARG A 292 -12.71 16.92 -26.79
C ARG A 292 -13.59 15.82 -26.19
N TRP A 293 -14.46 16.14 -25.22
CA TRP A 293 -15.37 15.16 -24.62
C TRP A 293 -16.61 14.85 -25.49
N ILE A 294 -16.96 15.75 -26.42
CA ILE A 294 -18.11 15.62 -27.31
C ILE A 294 -17.73 14.68 -28.46
N GLY A 295 -18.35 13.48 -28.50
CA GLY A 295 -18.11 12.47 -29.53
C GLY A 295 -16.96 11.49 -29.24
N ALA A 296 -16.14 11.73 -28.22
CA ALA A 296 -15.09 10.80 -27.81
C ALA A 296 -15.65 9.51 -27.19
N SER A 297 -15.05 8.37 -27.56
CA SER A 297 -15.34 7.07 -26.97
C SER A 297 -14.90 6.98 -25.51
N ARG A 298 -15.47 6.04 -24.75
CA ARG A 298 -15.07 5.79 -23.35
C ARG A 298 -13.56 5.53 -23.20
N ALA A 299 -12.95 4.84 -24.16
CA ALA A 299 -11.53 4.52 -24.11
C ALA A 299 -10.64 5.77 -24.30
N GLU A 300 -11.01 6.65 -25.23
CA GLU A 300 -10.31 7.93 -25.45
C GLU A 300 -10.42 8.84 -24.23
N LYS A 301 -11.62 8.91 -23.63
CA LYS A 301 -11.86 9.63 -22.38
C LYS A 301 -10.95 9.13 -21.26
N GLN A 302 -10.88 7.81 -21.05
CA GLN A 302 -10.01 7.22 -20.04
C GLN A 302 -8.53 7.45 -20.31
N ALA A 303 -8.09 7.36 -21.57
CA ALA A 303 -6.70 7.64 -21.94
C ALA A 303 -6.32 9.10 -21.67
N HIS A 304 -7.22 10.04 -21.96
CA HIS A 304 -7.01 11.46 -21.70
C HIS A 304 -6.94 11.76 -20.20
N ILE A 305 -7.85 11.22 -19.40
CA ILE A 305 -7.81 11.33 -17.92
C ILE A 305 -6.47 10.82 -17.39
N ARG A 306 -6.02 9.63 -17.83
CA ARG A 306 -4.73 9.06 -17.42
C ARG A 306 -3.54 9.95 -17.80
N ALA A 307 -3.58 10.56 -18.99
CA ALA A 307 -2.54 11.48 -19.41
C ALA A 307 -2.47 12.71 -18.50
N ILE A 308 -3.62 13.28 -18.11
CA ILE A 308 -3.69 14.42 -17.19
C ILE A 308 -3.23 14.02 -15.78
N ILE A 309 -3.63 12.84 -15.29
CA ILE A 309 -3.19 12.27 -14.00
C ILE A 309 -1.66 12.20 -13.92
N ASN A 310 -1.01 11.79 -15.01
CA ASN A 310 0.45 11.67 -15.06
C ASN A 310 1.15 13.00 -15.38
N SER A 311 0.41 14.08 -15.60
CA SER A 311 0.97 15.41 -15.88
C SER A 311 1.38 16.15 -14.59
N PRO A 312 2.32 17.11 -14.67
CA PRO A 312 2.81 17.87 -13.50
C PRO A 312 1.74 18.73 -12.82
N ASN A 313 0.74 19.15 -13.60
CA ASN A 313 -0.30 20.08 -13.18
C ASN A 313 -1.66 19.41 -13.02
N CYS A 314 -1.69 18.09 -12.76
CA CYS A 314 -2.95 17.39 -12.48
C CYS A 314 -3.74 18.14 -11.39
N PRO A 315 -4.97 18.61 -11.67
CA PRO A 315 -5.81 19.24 -10.67
C PRO A 315 -6.24 18.18 -9.65
N GLU A 316 -6.21 18.54 -8.37
CA GLU A 316 -6.53 17.62 -7.29
C GLU A 316 -7.63 18.16 -6.39
N VAL A 317 -8.33 17.22 -5.76
CA VAL A 317 -9.34 17.54 -4.76
C VAL A 317 -8.68 18.24 -3.58
N LYS A 318 -9.25 19.38 -3.17
CA LYS A 318 -8.88 20.04 -1.91
C LYS A 318 -9.48 19.24 -0.74
N VAL A 319 -8.65 18.47 -0.07
CA VAL A 319 -9.07 17.61 1.05
C VAL A 319 -9.42 18.46 2.27
N THR A 320 -10.56 18.17 2.88
CA THR A 320 -10.95 18.68 4.21
C THR A 320 -11.17 17.51 5.18
N GLN A 321 -11.36 17.82 6.46
CA GLN A 321 -11.72 16.79 7.45
C GLN A 321 -13.04 16.10 7.08
N GLU A 322 -14.02 16.86 6.58
CA GLU A 322 -15.33 16.37 6.16
C GLU A 322 -15.23 15.46 4.93
N TYR A 323 -14.40 15.83 3.93
CA TYR A 323 -14.15 14.97 2.77
C TYR A 323 -13.69 13.56 3.20
N ARG A 324 -12.75 13.52 4.14
CA ARG A 324 -12.21 12.26 4.67
C ARG A 324 -13.24 11.46 5.45
N GLN A 325 -14.05 12.13 6.28
CA GLN A 325 -15.12 11.45 7.04
C GLN A 325 -16.20 10.91 6.10
N GLU A 326 -16.67 11.71 5.14
CA GLU A 326 -17.67 11.28 4.16
C GLU A 326 -17.18 10.07 3.36
N GLY A 327 -15.91 10.10 2.93
CA GLY A 327 -15.32 8.99 2.18
C GLY A 327 -15.33 7.67 2.97
N TYR A 328 -15.03 7.73 4.26
CA TYR A 328 -15.05 6.55 5.12
C TYR A 328 -16.47 6.03 5.34
N ASP A 329 -17.42 6.93 5.63
CA ASP A 329 -18.81 6.57 5.90
C ASP A 329 -19.56 6.04 4.66
N ASN A 330 -19.13 6.45 3.46
CA ASN A 330 -19.76 6.07 2.18
C ASN A 330 -18.99 4.99 1.39
N TYR A 331 -17.94 4.40 1.99
CA TYR A 331 -17.10 3.35 1.39
C TYR A 331 -16.29 3.76 0.14
N THR A 332 -16.03 5.04 -0.07
CA THR A 332 -15.06 5.52 -1.08
C THR A 332 -13.65 5.74 -0.51
N LEU A 333 -13.49 5.55 0.79
CA LEU A 333 -12.22 5.43 1.51
C LEU A 333 -12.28 4.17 2.39
N THR A 334 -11.57 3.14 1.97
CA THR A 334 -11.49 1.84 2.62
C THR A 334 -10.04 1.43 2.88
N ASP A 335 -9.82 0.43 3.73
CA ASP A 335 -8.47 -0.09 4.00
C ASP A 335 -8.15 -1.23 3.04
N ASP A 336 -7.24 -0.98 2.09
CA ASP A 336 -6.93 -1.93 1.01
C ASP A 336 -5.41 -2.18 0.84
N HIS A 337 -4.53 -1.26 1.29
CA HIS A 337 -3.08 -1.47 1.08
C HIS A 337 -2.17 -0.80 2.13
N GLY A 338 -1.12 -1.53 2.53
CA GLY A 338 -0.05 -1.06 3.41
C GLY A 338 1.26 -0.87 2.65
N MET A 339 1.92 0.28 2.84
CA MET A 339 3.19 0.67 2.21
C MET A 339 4.11 1.41 3.19
N LEU A 340 5.30 1.81 2.74
CA LEU A 340 6.25 2.58 3.55
C LEU A 340 6.48 3.96 2.93
N ILE A 341 6.11 5.04 3.61
CA ILE A 341 6.60 6.38 3.27
C ILE A 341 8.00 6.56 3.87
N TYR A 342 8.97 6.97 3.06
CA TYR A 342 10.37 7.11 3.48
C TYR A 342 11.02 8.44 3.08
N GLY A 343 10.33 9.27 2.31
CA GLY A 343 10.90 10.51 1.80
C GLY A 343 9.85 11.49 1.32
N MET A 344 10.35 12.65 0.90
CA MET A 344 9.61 13.72 0.25
C MET A 344 10.36 14.13 -1.03
N ALA A 345 9.61 14.40 -2.08
CA ALA A 345 10.07 14.90 -3.35
C ALA A 345 9.17 16.05 -3.81
N LYS A 346 9.60 16.73 -4.87
CA LYS A 346 8.76 17.68 -5.60
C LYS A 346 8.85 17.38 -7.09
N ASN A 347 7.78 17.63 -7.82
CA ASN A 347 7.85 17.57 -9.28
C ASN A 347 8.47 18.86 -9.85
N GLN A 348 8.57 18.96 -11.18
CA GLN A 348 9.18 20.10 -11.86
C GLN A 348 8.46 21.45 -11.67
N VAL A 349 7.17 21.44 -11.32
CA VAL A 349 6.38 22.66 -11.02
C VAL A 349 6.39 23.01 -9.53
N GLY A 350 7.16 22.26 -8.72
CA GLY A 350 7.29 22.49 -7.29
C GLY A 350 6.19 21.86 -6.43
N LYS A 351 5.29 21.06 -7.03
CA LYS A 351 4.24 20.35 -6.29
C LYS A 351 4.86 19.26 -5.40
N PRO A 352 4.50 19.17 -4.12
CA PRO A 352 5.10 18.22 -3.18
C PRO A 352 4.49 16.82 -3.28
N PHE A 353 5.33 15.82 -3.04
CA PHE A 353 5.00 14.40 -3.04
C PHE A 353 5.73 13.68 -1.91
N PHE A 354 5.11 12.68 -1.31
CA PHE A 354 5.79 11.66 -0.52
C PHE A 354 6.40 10.60 -1.45
N MET A 355 7.55 10.07 -1.04
CA MET A 355 8.20 8.90 -1.66
C MET A 355 7.78 7.65 -0.90
N VAL A 356 7.28 6.66 -1.64
CA VAL A 356 6.64 5.47 -1.08
C VAL A 356 7.31 4.21 -1.62
N LYS A 357 7.80 3.36 -0.73
CA LYS A 357 8.24 2.00 -1.06
C LYS A 357 7.04 1.07 -1.04
N ASN A 358 6.78 0.41 -2.17
CA ASN A 358 5.74 -0.58 -2.33
C ASN A 358 6.32 -2.01 -2.21
N SER A 359 5.44 -3.02 -2.18
CA SER A 359 5.79 -4.45 -2.03
C SER A 359 5.34 -5.28 -3.24
N TRP A 360 5.34 -4.71 -4.44
CA TRP A 360 4.97 -5.37 -5.69
C TRP A 360 6.19 -5.62 -6.60
N GLY A 361 7.36 -5.84 -5.99
CA GLY A 361 8.64 -5.93 -6.70
C GLY A 361 9.02 -4.61 -7.37
N GLU A 362 9.95 -4.66 -8.32
CA GLU A 362 10.41 -3.48 -9.09
C GLU A 362 9.40 -3.00 -10.15
N SER A 363 8.10 -3.09 -9.84
CA SER A 363 7.01 -2.65 -10.72
C SER A 363 7.07 -1.13 -10.99
N GLY A 364 6.61 -0.73 -12.18
CA GLY A 364 6.44 0.66 -12.56
C GLY A 364 7.73 1.39 -12.95
N ALA A 365 7.60 2.66 -13.32
CA ALA A 365 8.71 3.45 -13.86
C ALA A 365 9.84 3.72 -12.85
N TYR A 366 9.53 3.63 -11.55
CA TYR A 366 10.47 3.92 -10.46
C TYR A 366 10.85 2.67 -9.66
N LYS A 367 10.86 1.49 -10.30
CA LYS A 367 11.39 0.24 -9.73
C LYS A 367 10.86 -0.09 -8.34
N GLY A 368 9.54 -0.09 -8.17
CA GLY A 368 8.90 -0.40 -6.88
C GLY A 368 8.64 0.81 -5.99
N ILE A 369 9.04 2.01 -6.42
CA ILE A 369 8.76 3.28 -5.74
C ILE A 369 7.56 3.98 -6.36
N TRP A 370 6.74 4.60 -5.50
CA TRP A 370 5.65 5.47 -5.86
C TRP A 370 5.90 6.89 -5.37
N TYR A 371 5.50 7.87 -6.17
CA TYR A 371 5.41 9.28 -5.77
C TYR A 371 3.95 9.63 -5.55
N VAL A 372 3.59 9.94 -4.32
CA VAL A 372 2.21 10.15 -3.89
C VAL A 372 2.04 11.59 -3.40
N SER A 373 1.14 12.34 -4.03
CA SER A 373 0.85 13.73 -3.68
C SER A 373 0.37 13.90 -2.24
N GLU A 374 0.56 15.09 -1.66
CA GLU A 374 0.02 15.42 -0.34
C GLU A 374 -1.50 15.31 -0.29
N SER A 375 -2.21 15.73 -1.35
CA SER A 375 -3.68 15.61 -1.43
C SER A 375 -4.13 14.15 -1.36
N PHE A 376 -3.45 13.25 -2.06
CA PHE A 376 -3.75 11.81 -1.97
C PHE A 376 -3.49 11.28 -0.57
N VAL A 377 -2.33 11.58 0.02
CA VAL A 377 -2.01 11.11 1.37
C VAL A 377 -3.03 11.64 2.39
N ALA A 378 -3.37 12.93 2.36
CA ALA A 378 -4.38 13.51 3.25
C ALA A 378 -5.75 12.85 3.08
N GLY A 379 -6.18 12.66 1.82
CA GLY A 379 -7.52 12.17 1.49
C GLY A 379 -7.71 10.66 1.66
N LYS A 380 -6.65 9.86 1.49
CA LYS A 380 -6.77 8.40 1.33
C LYS A 380 -6.02 7.54 2.34
N THR A 381 -5.19 8.13 3.21
CA THR A 381 -4.64 7.40 4.38
C THR A 381 -5.78 6.78 5.19
N MET A 382 -5.59 5.62 5.81
CA MET A 382 -6.51 5.06 6.82
C MET A 382 -5.91 5.23 8.21
N ASN A 383 -4.67 4.77 8.37
CA ASN A 383 -3.84 5.02 9.54
C ASN A 383 -2.36 5.04 9.17
N ILE A 384 -1.53 5.50 10.10
CA ILE A 384 -0.08 5.38 10.04
C ILE A 384 0.46 4.78 11.32
N VAL A 385 1.60 4.09 11.25
CA VAL A 385 2.42 3.75 12.41
C VAL A 385 3.76 4.47 12.32
N VAL A 386 4.14 5.10 13.42
CA VAL A 386 5.40 5.82 13.59
C VAL A 386 6.03 5.50 14.94
N HIS A 387 7.34 5.65 15.04
CA HIS A 387 8.03 5.70 16.33
C HIS A 387 7.55 6.94 17.10
N LYS A 388 7.33 6.86 18.42
CA LYS A 388 6.82 7.96 19.25
C LYS A 388 7.61 9.26 19.06
N ASN A 389 8.94 9.18 19.00
CA ASN A 389 9.81 10.34 18.78
C ASN A 389 9.67 11.01 17.40
N ALA A 390 8.99 10.38 16.44
CA ALA A 390 8.66 10.95 15.14
C ALA A 390 7.43 11.88 15.18
N ILE A 391 6.78 12.05 16.34
CA ILE A 391 5.65 12.96 16.53
C ILE A 391 6.16 14.27 17.14
N PRO A 392 5.80 15.47 16.64
CA PRO A 392 6.17 16.74 17.28
C PRO A 392 5.81 16.77 18.77
N ALA A 393 6.69 17.33 19.61
CA ALA A 393 6.52 17.32 21.06
C ALA A 393 5.20 17.96 21.52
N THR A 394 4.72 18.98 20.82
CA THR A 394 3.42 19.64 21.06
C THR A 394 2.24 18.69 20.83
N ILE A 395 2.28 17.91 19.74
CA ILE A 395 1.24 16.91 19.43
C ILE A 395 1.32 15.73 20.41
N ARG A 396 2.52 15.21 20.72
CA ARG A 396 2.69 14.14 21.74
C ARG A 396 2.06 14.49 23.07
N LYS A 397 2.23 15.74 23.51
CA LYS A 397 1.63 16.24 24.75
C LYS A 397 0.10 16.21 24.70
N LYS A 398 -0.52 16.59 23.58
CA LYS A 398 -1.99 16.52 23.39
C LYS A 398 -2.50 15.07 23.44
N LEU A 399 -1.73 14.13 22.89
CA LEU A 399 -2.03 12.70 22.88
C LEU A 399 -1.75 11.98 24.21
N GLY A 400 -1.10 12.65 25.18
CA GLY A 400 -0.67 12.01 26.42
C GLY A 400 0.43 10.96 26.26
N ILE A 401 1.17 11.01 25.14
CA ILE A 401 2.30 10.10 24.87
C ILE A 401 3.53 10.65 25.59
N LYS A 402 4.10 9.85 26.50
CA LYS A 402 5.32 10.17 27.24
C LYS A 402 6.57 10.06 26.39
#